data_AF-A0A9P7AT56-F1
#
_entry.id   AF-A0A9P7AT56-F1
#
_cell.length_a   1.000
_cell.length_b   1.000
_cell.length_c   1.000
_cell.angle_alpha   90.00
_cell.angle_beta   90.00
_cell.angle_gamma   90.00
#
_symmetry.space_group_name_H-M   'P 1'
#
loop_
_entity.id
_entity.type
_entity.pdbx_description
1 polymer ?
#
loop_
_entity_poly.entity_id
_entity_poly.type
_entity_poly.pdbx_seq_one_letter_code
_entity_poly.pdbx_strand_id
1 'polypeptide(L)'
;MFDVSIEDAIPPAFLYSLLALIVAYHIFAPLCSTVKQQSWILTTISSAAMSLSSLPLFFLYVGSRGDLRGIRSTLWTESTSRFFQAYLVTDLLMGVIYYRSKVNLLTGWIHHTIYIFIVEYACRQGWSHLFALSAVMEAPTFLLAIASLNPRFRSDVVFAMSFFATRIVLHVVLCVSMVASRHHVANDSYGPGLIMACIFPLHAYWFYGCLKGFVKRAKSPKPQPVSQGTVTASGFTSLRARSWMLPRRRGSLRQAVHVWDRLELRKAAGRFRDVQRRLRASIPAAREHVYAYVGLERPPSGEPQQTGAKTESSF
;
A
#
# COMPACT_ATOMS: atom_id res chain seq x y z
N MET A 1 13.67 -27.92 -34.73
CA MET A 1 12.41 -28.27 -34.06
C MET A 1 12.73 -28.25 -32.57
N PHE A 2 12.37 -27.19 -31.86
CA PHE A 2 12.72 -27.04 -30.45
C PHE A 2 11.64 -27.73 -29.61
N ASP A 3 11.94 -28.91 -29.08
CA ASP A 3 11.18 -29.50 -27.97
C ASP A 3 11.44 -28.66 -26.71
N VAL A 4 10.79 -27.49 -26.64
CA VAL A 4 10.65 -26.78 -25.37
C VAL A 4 9.63 -27.59 -24.58
N SER A 5 10.12 -28.40 -23.65
CA SER A 5 9.24 -29.11 -22.75
C SER A 5 8.38 -28.10 -21.99
N ILE A 6 7.10 -28.39 -21.81
CA ILE A 6 6.16 -27.49 -21.12
C ILE A 6 6.68 -27.11 -19.71
N GLU A 7 7.49 -27.99 -19.11
CA GLU A 7 8.17 -27.74 -17.83
C GLU A 7 9.19 -26.59 -17.88
N ASP A 8 9.79 -26.31 -19.04
CA ASP A 8 10.68 -25.16 -19.24
C ASP A 8 9.89 -23.86 -19.46
N ALA A 9 8.61 -23.96 -19.84
CA ALA A 9 7.80 -22.79 -20.20
C ALA A 9 7.24 -22.05 -18.98
N ILE A 10 6.97 -22.74 -17.87
CA ILE A 10 6.39 -22.13 -16.66
C ILE A 10 7.25 -22.45 -15.43
N PRO A 11 7.88 -21.44 -14.80
CA PRO A 11 8.72 -21.64 -13.63
C PRO A 11 7.95 -22.35 -12.49
N PRO A 12 8.45 -23.45 -11.92
CA PRO A 12 7.76 -24.19 -10.85
C PRO A 12 7.40 -23.31 -9.64
N ALA A 13 8.29 -22.38 -9.27
CA ALA A 13 8.05 -21.43 -8.17
C ALA A 13 6.79 -20.57 -8.40
N PHE A 14 6.48 -20.21 -9.65
CA PHE A 14 5.26 -19.48 -9.98
C PHE A 14 4.02 -20.35 -9.76
N LEU A 15 4.02 -21.58 -10.27
CA LEU A 15 2.89 -22.52 -10.15
C LEU A 15 2.59 -22.88 -8.70
N TYR A 16 3.61 -23.23 -7.92
CA TYR A 16 3.44 -23.55 -6.50
C TYR A 16 2.93 -22.34 -5.71
N SER A 17 3.45 -21.14 -5.99
CA SER A 17 2.97 -19.92 -5.34
C SER A 17 1.52 -19.60 -5.71
N LEU A 18 1.15 -19.76 -6.98
CA LEU A 18 -0.21 -19.53 -7.48
C LEU A 18 -1.21 -20.44 -6.74
N LEU A 19 -0.94 -21.74 -6.72
CA LEU A 19 -1.77 -22.73 -6.03
C LEU A 19 -1.84 -22.46 -4.53
N ALA A 20 -0.70 -22.20 -3.88
CA ALA A 20 -0.64 -21.91 -2.45
C ALA A 20 -1.46 -20.65 -2.09
N LEU A 21 -1.40 -19.59 -2.90
CA LEU A 21 -2.16 -18.36 -2.67
C LEU A 21 -3.67 -18.56 -2.88
N ILE A 22 -4.08 -19.36 -3.87
CA ILE A 22 -5.49 -19.72 -4.07
C ILE A 22 -6.01 -20.50 -2.85
N VAL A 23 -5.29 -21.52 -2.41
CA VAL A 23 -5.65 -22.31 -1.23
C VAL A 23 -5.70 -21.43 0.02
N ALA A 24 -4.68 -20.59 0.24
CA ALA A 24 -4.66 -19.66 1.37
C ALA A 24 -5.86 -18.72 1.36
N TYR A 25 -6.22 -18.16 0.19
CA TYR A 25 -7.40 -17.31 0.07
C TYR A 25 -8.67 -18.03 0.53
N HIS A 26 -8.91 -19.26 0.06
CA HIS A 26 -10.09 -20.04 0.44
C HIS A 26 -10.12 -20.46 1.90
N ILE A 27 -8.95 -20.67 2.53
CA ILE A 27 -8.86 -20.97 3.96
C ILE A 27 -9.21 -19.72 4.80
N PHE A 28 -8.73 -18.54 4.42
CA PHE A 28 -8.91 -17.31 5.19
C PHE A 28 -10.20 -16.55 4.88
N ALA A 29 -10.78 -16.71 3.69
CA ALA A 29 -11.99 -16.00 3.27
C ALA A 29 -13.20 -16.21 4.21
N PRO A 30 -13.48 -17.43 4.74
CA PRO A 30 -14.54 -17.65 5.71
C PRO A 30 -14.37 -16.88 7.03
N LEU A 31 -13.14 -16.49 7.38
CA LEU A 31 -12.86 -15.71 8.60
C LEU A 31 -13.16 -14.22 8.42
N CYS A 32 -13.44 -13.78 7.20
CA CYS A 32 -13.68 -12.37 6.87
C CYS A 32 -15.18 -12.10 6.73
N SER A 33 -15.68 -11.19 7.56
CA SER A 33 -17.11 -10.81 7.59
C SER A 33 -17.55 -9.93 6.41
N THR A 34 -16.63 -9.22 5.77
CA THR A 34 -16.96 -8.27 4.71
C THR A 34 -16.17 -8.53 3.43
N VAL A 35 -16.78 -8.23 2.28
CA VAL A 35 -16.12 -8.26 0.97
C VAL A 35 -14.86 -7.39 0.95
N LYS A 36 -14.87 -6.28 1.69
CA LYS A 36 -13.69 -5.43 1.87
C LYS A 36 -12.56 -6.18 2.54
N GLN A 37 -12.80 -6.87 3.66
CA GLN A 37 -11.76 -7.66 4.31
C GLN A 37 -11.25 -8.77 3.39
N GLN A 38 -12.16 -9.47 2.70
CA GLN A 38 -11.78 -10.52 1.75
C GLN A 38 -10.82 -10.00 0.66
N SER A 39 -11.06 -8.81 0.11
CA SER A 39 -10.16 -8.21 -0.90
C SER A 39 -8.77 -7.84 -0.37
N TRP A 40 -8.53 -7.88 0.94
CA TRP A 40 -7.23 -7.57 1.55
C TRP A 40 -6.44 -8.80 2.01
N ILE A 41 -7.00 -10.02 1.91
CA ILE A 41 -6.33 -11.26 2.36
C ILE A 41 -5.02 -11.48 1.60
N LEU A 42 -5.11 -11.59 0.28
CA LEU A 42 -3.95 -11.88 -0.59
C LEU A 42 -2.91 -10.78 -0.51
N THR A 43 -3.36 -9.52 -0.52
CA THR A 43 -2.48 -8.36 -0.37
C THR A 43 -1.73 -8.39 0.96
N THR A 44 -2.39 -8.79 2.07
CA THR A 44 -1.73 -8.92 3.38
C THR A 44 -0.66 -10.00 3.35
N ILE A 45 -0.98 -11.20 2.84
CA ILE A 45 -0.05 -12.34 2.76
C ILE A 45 1.16 -11.97 1.89
N SER A 46 0.90 -11.45 0.70
CA SER A 46 1.93 -11.11 -0.28
C SER A 46 2.85 -10.00 0.23
N SER A 47 2.30 -8.88 0.67
CA SER A 47 3.12 -7.75 1.16
C SER A 47 3.95 -8.12 2.40
N ALA A 48 3.45 -9.00 3.27
CA ALA A 48 4.23 -9.56 4.38
C ALA A 48 5.41 -10.39 3.85
N ALA A 49 5.15 -11.37 2.98
CA ALA A 49 6.17 -12.26 2.43
C ALA A 49 7.24 -11.49 1.64
N MET A 50 6.83 -10.52 0.82
CA MET A 50 7.73 -9.65 0.06
C MET A 50 8.59 -8.77 0.97
N SER A 51 7.99 -8.15 1.99
CA SER A 51 8.73 -7.33 2.95
C SER A 51 9.77 -8.17 3.68
N LEU A 52 9.39 -9.34 4.20
CA LEU A 52 10.31 -10.23 4.93
C LEU A 52 11.41 -10.79 4.04
N SER A 53 11.08 -11.24 2.83
CA SER A 53 12.05 -11.79 1.88
C SER A 53 13.03 -10.73 1.37
N SER A 54 12.68 -9.45 1.38
CA SER A 54 13.63 -8.40 0.97
C SER A 54 14.64 -8.01 2.06
N LEU A 55 14.38 -8.31 3.33
CA LEU A 55 15.20 -7.83 4.44
C LEU A 55 16.68 -8.21 4.36
N PRO A 56 17.08 -9.46 4.02
CA PRO A 56 18.49 -9.79 3.93
C PRO A 56 19.22 -8.98 2.84
N LEU A 57 18.58 -8.77 1.69
CA LEU A 57 19.12 -7.94 0.60
C LEU A 57 19.21 -6.47 1.01
N PHE A 58 18.18 -5.97 1.69
CA PHE A 58 18.15 -4.60 2.19
C PHE A 58 19.25 -4.34 3.22
N PHE A 59 19.45 -5.25 4.17
CA PHE A 59 20.54 -5.13 5.14
C PHE A 59 21.92 -5.22 4.47
N LEU A 60 22.09 -6.09 3.47
CA LEU A 60 23.31 -6.14 2.68
C LEU A 60 23.57 -4.82 1.95
N TYR A 61 22.54 -4.25 1.31
CA TYR A 61 22.59 -2.96 0.62
C TYR A 61 22.96 -1.80 1.56
N VAL A 62 22.34 -1.74 2.75
CA VAL A 62 22.65 -0.69 3.73
C VAL A 62 24.05 -0.89 4.31
N GLY A 63 24.43 -2.13 4.60
CA GLY A 63 25.76 -2.49 5.11
C GLY A 63 26.88 -2.18 4.11
N SER A 64 26.61 -2.31 2.81
CA SER A 64 27.51 -1.93 1.72
C SER A 64 27.46 -0.43 1.38
N ARG A 65 26.80 0.40 2.22
CA ARG A 65 26.64 1.85 2.02
C ARG A 65 25.97 2.22 0.69
N GLY A 66 25.03 1.40 0.25
CA GLY A 66 24.27 1.61 -0.98
C GLY A 66 24.93 1.04 -2.24
N ASP A 67 25.96 0.20 -2.09
CA ASP A 67 26.57 -0.51 -3.20
C ASP A 67 25.78 -1.79 -3.56
N LEU A 68 25.38 -1.89 -4.82
CA LEU A 68 24.59 -3.01 -5.34
C LEU A 68 25.46 -4.20 -5.80
N ARG A 69 26.79 -4.07 -5.88
CA ARG A 69 27.69 -5.12 -6.42
C ARG A 69 27.60 -6.46 -5.68
N GLY A 70 27.28 -6.43 -4.39
CA GLY A 70 27.13 -7.63 -3.56
C GLY A 70 25.79 -8.36 -3.74
N ILE A 71 24.82 -7.75 -4.44
CA ILE A 71 23.45 -8.24 -4.57
C ILE A 71 23.32 -8.94 -5.91
N ARG A 72 23.16 -10.27 -5.89
CA ARG A 72 23.15 -11.11 -7.10
C ARG A 72 21.84 -11.86 -7.24
N SER A 73 21.51 -12.21 -8.49
CA SER A 73 20.41 -13.12 -8.80
C SER A 73 20.70 -14.50 -8.23
N THR A 74 19.74 -15.05 -7.51
CA THR A 74 19.78 -16.41 -6.95
C THR A 74 18.41 -17.06 -7.14
N LEU A 75 18.32 -18.38 -6.94
CA LEU A 75 17.04 -19.09 -6.95
C LEU A 75 16.02 -18.48 -5.98
N TRP A 76 16.48 -17.93 -4.85
CA TRP A 76 15.62 -17.28 -3.87
C TRP A 76 15.05 -15.94 -4.37
N THR A 77 15.87 -15.08 -4.98
CA THR A 77 15.39 -13.80 -5.51
C THR A 77 14.46 -13.99 -6.69
N GLU A 78 14.73 -15.00 -7.52
CA GLU A 78 13.83 -15.42 -8.59
C GLU A 78 12.52 -15.96 -8.02
N SER A 79 12.56 -16.90 -7.08
CA SER A 79 11.36 -17.46 -6.44
C SER A 79 10.51 -16.38 -5.77
N THR A 80 11.14 -15.39 -5.11
CA THR A 80 10.46 -14.23 -4.52
C THR A 80 9.76 -13.39 -5.59
N SER A 81 10.41 -13.17 -6.74
CA SER A 81 9.83 -12.45 -7.87
C SER A 81 8.65 -13.21 -8.48
N ARG A 82 8.79 -14.53 -8.66
CA ARG A 82 7.73 -15.41 -9.16
C ARG A 82 6.55 -15.53 -8.20
N PHE A 83 6.80 -15.54 -6.90
CA PHE A 83 5.75 -15.47 -5.88
C PHE A 83 4.93 -14.18 -6.00
N PHE A 84 5.59 -13.02 -6.16
CA PHE A 84 4.88 -11.76 -6.34
C PHE A 84 4.06 -11.76 -7.63
N GLN A 85 4.62 -12.26 -8.73
CA GLN A 85 3.91 -12.39 -10.00
C GLN A 85 2.67 -13.28 -9.87
N ALA A 86 2.78 -14.41 -9.17
CA ALA A 86 1.65 -15.30 -8.87
C ALA A 86 0.59 -14.58 -8.03
N TYR A 87 0.99 -13.80 -7.03
CA TYR A 87 0.06 -12.95 -6.26
C TYR A 87 -0.73 -11.99 -7.15
N LEU A 88 -0.09 -11.27 -8.07
CA LEU A 88 -0.79 -10.33 -8.94
C LEU A 88 -1.85 -11.03 -9.79
N VAL A 89 -1.52 -12.21 -10.32
CA VAL A 89 -2.48 -13.03 -11.09
C VAL A 89 -3.61 -13.53 -10.20
N THR A 90 -3.31 -14.11 -9.04
CA THR A 90 -4.32 -14.62 -8.12
C THR A 90 -5.25 -13.52 -7.60
N ASP A 91 -4.72 -12.33 -7.28
CA ASP A 91 -5.51 -11.19 -6.82
C ASP A 91 -6.46 -10.69 -7.90
N LEU A 92 -6.04 -10.65 -9.17
CA LEU A 92 -6.93 -10.34 -10.29
C LEU A 92 -8.00 -11.43 -10.49
N LEU A 93 -7.63 -12.71 -10.43
CA LEU A 93 -8.57 -13.83 -10.58
C LEU A 93 -9.64 -13.82 -9.47
N MET A 94 -9.21 -13.81 -8.22
CA MET A 94 -10.13 -13.71 -7.07
C MET A 94 -10.90 -12.40 -7.08
N GLY A 95 -10.28 -11.33 -7.58
CA GLY A 95 -10.92 -10.04 -7.83
C GLY A 95 -12.06 -10.12 -8.82
N VAL A 96 -11.94 -10.84 -9.95
CA VAL A 96 -13.06 -11.06 -10.88
C VAL A 96 -14.20 -11.81 -10.19
N ILE A 97 -13.86 -12.86 -9.43
CA ILE A 97 -14.83 -13.85 -8.93
C ILE A 97 -15.55 -13.35 -7.67
N TYR A 98 -14.81 -12.86 -6.67
CA TYR A 98 -15.33 -12.65 -5.31
C TYR A 98 -15.52 -11.18 -4.92
N TYR A 99 -14.66 -10.29 -5.38
CA TYR A 99 -14.65 -8.89 -4.91
C TYR A 99 -14.44 -7.87 -6.04
N ARG A 100 -15.11 -8.08 -7.19
CA ARG A 100 -14.98 -7.25 -8.40
C ARG A 100 -15.19 -5.76 -8.13
N SER A 101 -16.13 -5.43 -7.25
CA SER A 101 -16.43 -4.04 -6.87
C SER A 101 -15.32 -3.35 -6.06
N LYS A 102 -14.33 -4.10 -5.58
CA LYS A 102 -13.19 -3.59 -4.79
C LYS A 102 -11.90 -3.45 -5.61
N VAL A 103 -11.83 -4.04 -6.80
CA VAL A 103 -10.68 -3.90 -7.69
C VAL A 103 -10.77 -2.58 -8.47
N ASN A 104 -10.11 -1.55 -7.95
CA ASN A 104 -10.05 -0.25 -8.61
C ASN A 104 -9.30 -0.33 -9.96
N LEU A 105 -9.73 0.45 -10.95
CA LEU A 105 -9.11 0.49 -12.29
C LEU A 105 -7.61 0.79 -12.24
N LEU A 106 -7.23 1.88 -11.57
CA LEU A 106 -5.84 2.32 -11.55
C LEU A 106 -4.97 1.47 -10.63
N THR A 107 -5.40 1.24 -9.39
CA THR A 107 -4.57 0.59 -8.35
C THR A 107 -4.66 -0.93 -8.35
N GLY A 108 -5.70 -1.51 -8.97
CA GLY A 108 -5.85 -2.96 -9.14
C GLY A 108 -5.55 -3.36 -10.58
N TRP A 109 -6.48 -3.14 -11.51
CA TRP A 109 -6.39 -3.66 -12.88
C TRP A 109 -5.12 -3.25 -13.63
N ILE A 110 -4.92 -1.95 -13.82
CA ILE A 110 -3.78 -1.43 -14.59
C ILE A 110 -2.47 -1.72 -13.87
N HIS A 111 -2.42 -1.43 -12.57
CA HIS A 111 -1.22 -1.63 -11.75
C HIS A 111 -0.76 -3.09 -11.75
N HIS A 112 -1.65 -4.04 -11.42
CA HIS A 112 -1.29 -5.46 -11.34
C HIS A 112 -0.89 -6.01 -12.71
N THR A 113 -1.63 -5.66 -13.77
CA THR A 113 -1.32 -6.10 -15.14
C THR A 113 0.06 -5.62 -15.57
N ILE A 114 0.38 -4.33 -15.38
CA ILE A 114 1.70 -3.79 -15.72
C ILE A 114 2.80 -4.47 -14.91
N TYR A 115 2.59 -4.70 -13.61
CA TYR A 115 3.59 -5.35 -12.78
C TYR A 115 3.84 -6.82 -13.15
N ILE A 116 2.83 -7.56 -13.63
CA ILE A 116 3.02 -8.93 -14.15
C ILE A 116 4.07 -8.92 -15.27
N PHE A 117 3.98 -7.96 -16.20
CA PHE A 117 4.95 -7.83 -17.31
C PHE A 117 6.30 -7.29 -16.87
N ILE A 118 6.34 -6.33 -15.95
CA ILE A 118 7.60 -5.79 -15.40
C ILE A 118 8.39 -6.90 -14.70
N VAL A 119 7.73 -7.72 -13.88
CA VAL A 119 8.37 -8.81 -13.15
C VAL A 119 8.83 -9.91 -14.10
N GLU A 120 8.01 -10.26 -15.09
CA GLU A 120 8.41 -11.21 -16.15
C GLU A 120 9.68 -10.73 -16.86
N TYR A 121 9.67 -9.47 -17.30
CA TYR A 121 10.79 -8.87 -17.99
C TYR A 121 12.04 -8.83 -17.11
N ALA A 122 11.92 -8.40 -15.84
CA ALA A 122 13.02 -8.39 -14.89
C ALA A 122 13.62 -9.79 -14.66
N CYS A 123 12.78 -10.83 -14.55
CA CYS A 123 13.26 -12.21 -14.41
C CYS A 123 14.02 -12.68 -15.66
N ARG A 124 13.48 -12.44 -16.86
CA ARG A 124 14.14 -12.80 -18.13
C ARG A 124 15.48 -12.10 -18.35
N GLN A 125 15.62 -10.89 -17.81
CA GLN A 125 16.87 -10.12 -17.87
C GLN A 125 17.85 -10.45 -16.72
N GLY A 126 17.50 -11.38 -15.82
CA GLY A 126 18.33 -11.73 -14.66
C GLY A 126 18.34 -10.66 -13.55
N TRP A 127 17.39 -9.72 -13.55
CA TRP A 127 17.28 -8.62 -12.59
C TRP A 127 16.34 -8.94 -11.41
N SER A 128 16.04 -10.22 -11.17
CA SER A 128 15.17 -10.66 -10.07
C SER A 128 15.65 -10.18 -8.70
N HIS A 129 16.95 -10.08 -8.50
CA HIS A 129 17.58 -9.56 -7.28
C HIS A 129 17.31 -8.07 -7.03
N LEU A 130 17.28 -7.24 -8.08
CA LEU A 130 16.93 -5.82 -7.97
C LEU A 130 15.46 -5.65 -7.61
N PHE A 131 14.59 -6.48 -8.20
CA PHE A 131 13.18 -6.52 -7.87
C PHE A 131 12.95 -6.99 -6.41
N ALA A 132 13.59 -8.09 -6.01
CA ALA A 132 13.50 -8.62 -4.66
C ALA A 132 14.03 -7.64 -3.60
N LEU A 133 15.13 -6.92 -3.86
CA LEU A 133 15.59 -5.82 -2.99
C LEU A 133 14.54 -4.72 -2.86
N SER A 134 13.96 -4.32 -4.00
CA SER A 134 12.94 -3.26 -4.06
C SER A 134 11.65 -3.63 -3.32
N ALA A 135 11.41 -4.92 -3.09
CA ALA A 135 10.22 -5.42 -2.41
C ALA A 135 10.10 -4.99 -0.94
N VAL A 136 11.15 -4.45 -0.32
CA VAL A 136 11.07 -3.80 1.00
C VAL A 136 10.09 -2.60 1.00
N MET A 137 9.81 -2.05 -0.18
CA MET A 137 8.81 -1.01 -0.40
C MET A 137 7.36 -1.48 -0.21
N GLU A 138 7.12 -2.79 -0.04
CA GLU A 138 5.81 -3.35 0.30
C GLU A 138 5.45 -3.22 1.78
N ALA A 139 6.40 -2.87 2.66
CA ALA A 139 6.14 -2.67 4.09
C ALA A 139 4.95 -1.73 4.41
N PRO A 140 4.80 -0.54 3.79
CA PRO A 140 3.59 0.27 3.97
C PRO A 140 2.31 -0.40 3.47
N THR A 141 2.37 -1.21 2.40
CA THR A 141 1.20 -1.97 1.91
C THR A 141 0.76 -2.98 2.95
N PHE A 142 1.71 -3.70 3.57
CA PHE A 142 1.41 -4.64 4.64
C PHE A 142 0.70 -3.98 5.81
N LEU A 143 1.19 -2.81 6.25
CA LEU A 143 0.56 -2.03 7.32
C LEU A 143 -0.87 -1.59 6.96
N LEU A 144 -1.10 -1.19 5.71
CA LEU A 144 -2.44 -0.83 5.23
C LEU A 144 -3.37 -2.04 5.14
N ALA A 145 -2.86 -3.17 4.65
CA ALA A 145 -3.62 -4.38 4.42
C ALA A 145 -4.05 -5.03 5.74
N ILE A 146 -3.14 -5.15 6.72
CA ILE A 146 -3.46 -5.71 8.03
C ILE A 146 -4.45 -4.82 8.80
N ALA A 147 -4.33 -3.49 8.69
CA ALA A 147 -5.28 -2.54 9.27
C ALA A 147 -6.66 -2.62 8.60
N SER A 148 -6.73 -3.06 7.34
CA SER A 148 -7.98 -3.25 6.60
C SER A 148 -8.66 -4.59 6.95
N LEU A 149 -7.89 -5.60 7.33
CA LEU A 149 -8.41 -6.85 7.90
C LEU A 149 -8.92 -6.65 9.33
N ASN A 150 -8.14 -5.95 10.16
CA ASN A 150 -8.50 -5.67 11.55
C ASN A 150 -8.19 -4.20 11.91
N PRO A 151 -9.23 -3.36 12.12
CA PRO A 151 -9.07 -1.94 12.44
C PRO A 151 -8.23 -1.65 13.70
N ARG A 152 -8.04 -2.62 14.60
CA ARG A 152 -7.19 -2.45 15.80
C ARG A 152 -5.74 -2.16 15.47
N PHE A 153 -5.24 -2.64 14.32
CA PHE A 153 -3.87 -2.38 13.88
C PHE A 153 -3.70 -1.04 13.15
N ARG A 154 -4.78 -0.27 12.99
CA ARG A 154 -4.75 0.96 12.20
C ARG A 154 -3.93 2.05 12.89
N SER A 155 -2.87 2.48 12.23
CA SER A 155 -2.10 3.67 12.60
C SER A 155 -1.74 4.48 11.36
N ASP A 156 -2.48 5.58 11.14
CA ASP A 156 -2.26 6.46 9.98
C ASP A 156 -0.81 7.01 9.96
N VAL A 157 -0.23 7.32 11.14
CA VAL A 157 1.12 7.90 11.25
C VAL A 157 2.19 6.87 10.86
N VAL A 158 2.08 5.63 11.36
CA VAL A 158 3.04 4.57 11.05
C VAL A 158 2.98 4.21 9.57
N PHE A 159 1.78 4.13 9.00
CA PHE A 159 1.58 3.97 7.56
C PHE A 159 2.24 5.11 6.76
N ALA A 160 2.00 6.37 7.12
CA ALA A 160 2.52 7.51 6.37
C ALA A 160 4.06 7.62 6.46
N MET A 161 4.63 7.38 7.63
CA MET A 161 6.08 7.40 7.84
C MET A 161 6.78 6.26 7.09
N SER A 162 6.23 5.04 7.15
CA SER A 162 6.77 3.91 6.39
C SER A 162 6.65 4.16 4.88
N PHE A 163 5.51 4.66 4.39
CA PHE A 163 5.32 5.00 2.98
C PHE A 163 6.33 6.04 2.52
N PHE A 164 6.53 7.11 3.28
CA PHE A 164 7.51 8.14 2.95
C PHE A 164 8.94 7.57 2.93
N ALA A 165 9.33 6.82 3.96
CA ALA A 165 10.67 6.27 4.06
C ALA A 165 10.97 5.28 2.94
N THR A 166 10.08 4.33 2.65
CA THR A 166 10.35 3.26 1.68
C THR A 166 9.95 3.63 0.25
N ARG A 167 8.73 4.14 0.03
CA ARG A 167 8.22 4.41 -1.33
C ARG A 167 8.61 5.77 -1.90
N ILE A 168 9.12 6.70 -1.08
CA ILE A 168 9.61 8.00 -1.57
C ILE A 168 11.12 8.07 -1.45
N VAL A 169 11.67 8.06 -0.23
CA VAL A 169 13.10 8.28 -0.01
C VAL A 169 13.92 7.11 -0.55
N LEU A 170 13.67 5.89 -0.07
CA LEU A 170 14.41 4.71 -0.52
C LEU A 170 14.20 4.44 -2.02
N HIS A 171 13.00 4.66 -2.56
CA HIS A 171 12.74 4.53 -4.00
C HIS A 171 13.70 5.40 -4.83
N VAL A 172 13.82 6.69 -4.49
CA VAL A 172 14.73 7.62 -5.20
C VAL A 172 16.18 7.16 -5.06
N VAL A 173 16.58 6.76 -3.84
CA VAL A 173 17.94 6.27 -3.56
C VAL A 173 18.25 5.02 -4.40
N LEU A 174 17.36 4.03 -4.41
CA LEU A 174 17.52 2.81 -5.22
C LEU A 174 17.57 3.13 -6.72
N CYS A 175 16.74 4.06 -7.20
CA CYS A 175 16.76 4.50 -8.60
C CYS A 175 18.14 5.08 -8.97
N VAL A 176 18.69 5.96 -8.14
CA VAL A 176 20.04 6.54 -8.36
C VAL A 176 21.11 5.46 -8.29
N SER A 177 21.07 4.56 -7.30
CA SER A 177 22.02 3.45 -7.18
C SER A 177 21.99 2.53 -8.40
N MET A 178 20.81 2.19 -8.92
CA MET A 178 20.69 1.32 -10.10
C MET A 178 21.26 1.99 -11.36
N VAL A 179 21.07 3.30 -11.53
CA VAL A 179 21.65 4.05 -12.65
C VAL A 179 23.17 4.17 -12.50
N ALA A 180 23.65 4.51 -11.30
CA ALA A 180 25.08 4.69 -11.03
C ALA A 180 25.88 3.38 -11.15
N SER A 181 25.30 2.26 -10.69
CA SER A 181 25.97 0.95 -10.69
C SER A 181 25.57 0.07 -11.88
N ARG A 182 24.88 0.60 -12.90
CA ARG A 182 24.30 -0.16 -14.03
C ARG A 182 25.28 -1.09 -14.72
N HIS A 183 26.53 -0.66 -14.87
CA HIS A 183 27.61 -1.44 -15.48
C HIS A 183 27.81 -2.79 -14.78
N HIS A 184 27.60 -2.85 -13.46
CA HIS A 184 27.95 -4.02 -12.64
C HIS A 184 26.74 -4.89 -12.30
N VAL A 185 25.52 -4.31 -12.31
CA VAL A 185 24.31 -5.02 -11.83
C VAL A 185 23.26 -5.26 -12.91
N ALA A 186 23.36 -4.57 -14.05
CA ALA A 186 22.38 -4.64 -15.11
C ALA A 186 23.02 -4.82 -16.50
N ASN A 187 24.28 -5.26 -16.58
CA ASN A 187 25.03 -5.41 -17.84
C ASN A 187 24.91 -4.14 -18.70
N ASP A 188 25.20 -2.99 -18.11
CA ASP A 188 25.10 -1.68 -18.77
C ASP A 188 23.66 -1.20 -19.09
N SER A 189 22.63 -1.99 -18.82
CA SER A 189 21.24 -1.61 -19.10
C SER A 189 20.73 -0.49 -18.19
N TYR A 190 20.06 0.50 -18.78
CA TYR A 190 19.27 1.49 -18.05
C TYR A 190 17.88 0.97 -17.64
N GLY A 191 17.52 -0.26 -18.03
CA GLY A 191 16.20 -0.85 -17.84
C GLY A 191 15.68 -0.75 -16.39
N PRO A 192 16.41 -1.27 -15.38
CA PRO A 192 15.95 -1.20 -13.99
C PRO A 192 15.72 0.23 -13.49
N GLY A 193 16.65 1.14 -13.80
CA GLY A 193 16.56 2.55 -13.42
C GLY A 193 15.36 3.25 -14.08
N LEU A 194 15.13 3.01 -15.37
CA LEU A 194 14.00 3.58 -16.10
C LEU A 194 12.65 3.07 -15.59
N ILE A 195 12.54 1.76 -15.32
CA ILE A 195 11.35 1.15 -14.71
C ILE A 195 11.07 1.81 -13.36
N MET A 196 12.08 1.94 -12.50
CA MET A 196 11.96 2.61 -11.20
C MET A 196 11.52 4.07 -11.34
N ALA A 197 12.10 4.82 -12.28
CA ALA A 197 11.72 6.20 -12.55
C ALA A 197 10.27 6.32 -13.02
N CYS A 198 9.79 5.40 -13.87
CA CYS A 198 8.41 5.39 -14.37
C CYS A 198 7.38 5.03 -13.29
N ILE A 199 7.75 4.21 -12.30
CA ILE A 199 6.87 3.85 -11.18
C ILE A 199 6.75 4.99 -10.15
N PHE A 200 7.82 5.77 -9.95
CA PHE A 200 7.90 6.78 -8.90
C PHE A 200 6.74 7.81 -8.90
N PRO A 201 6.27 8.37 -10.04
CA PRO A 201 5.13 9.27 -10.06
C PRO A 201 3.87 8.71 -9.40
N LEU A 202 3.63 7.41 -9.51
CA LEU A 202 2.50 6.75 -8.89
C LEU A 202 2.63 6.76 -7.35
N HIS A 203 3.81 6.44 -6.83
CA HIS A 203 4.09 6.52 -5.39
C HIS A 203 3.97 7.94 -4.85
N ALA A 204 4.53 8.92 -5.57
CA ALA A 204 4.41 10.33 -5.21
C ALA A 204 2.94 10.79 -5.19
N TYR A 205 2.14 10.38 -6.18
CA TYR A 205 0.71 10.67 -6.23
C TYR A 205 -0.06 10.07 -5.04
N TRP A 206 0.20 8.82 -4.69
CA TRP A 206 -0.43 8.17 -3.53
C TRP A 206 -0.03 8.83 -2.21
N PHE A 207 1.25 9.16 -2.04
CA PHE A 207 1.72 9.88 -0.85
C PHE A 207 1.07 11.26 -0.72
N TYR A 208 0.94 12.00 -1.83
CA TYR A 208 0.19 13.25 -1.85
C TYR A 208 -1.27 13.06 -1.41
N GLY A 209 -1.92 11.97 -1.84
CA GLY A 209 -3.25 11.58 -1.38
C GLY A 209 -3.31 11.36 0.14
N CYS A 210 -2.31 10.68 0.71
CA CYS A 210 -2.16 10.47 2.14
C CYS A 210 -2.07 11.81 2.91
N LEU A 211 -1.18 12.71 2.48
CA LEU A 211 -1.01 14.05 3.07
C LEU A 211 -2.30 14.87 3.03
N LYS A 212 -2.98 14.87 1.88
CA LYS A 212 -4.26 15.57 1.73
C LYS A 212 -5.33 15.01 2.67
N GLY A 213 -5.31 13.70 2.90
CA GLY A 213 -6.13 13.02 3.91
C GLY A 213 -5.91 13.56 5.32
N PHE A 214 -4.65 13.70 5.75
CA PHE A 214 -4.32 14.29 7.04
C PHE A 214 -4.78 15.73 7.17
N VAL A 215 -4.53 16.55 6.15
CA VAL A 215 -4.95 17.96 6.15
C VAL A 215 -6.47 18.07 6.25
N LYS A 216 -7.23 17.23 5.52
CA LYS A 216 -8.69 17.20 5.61
C LYS A 216 -9.16 16.83 7.01
N ARG A 217 -8.58 15.83 7.65
CA ARG A 217 -8.92 15.41 9.03
C ARG A 217 -8.55 16.47 10.06
N ALA A 218 -7.41 17.13 9.91
CA ALA A 218 -6.96 18.20 10.81
C ALA A 218 -7.85 19.45 10.74
N LYS A 219 -8.42 19.74 9.56
CA LYS A 219 -9.36 20.86 9.35
C LYS A 219 -10.80 20.53 9.75
N SER A 220 -11.12 19.26 9.95
CA SER A 220 -12.47 18.85 10.34
C SER A 220 -12.72 19.29 11.78
N PRO A 221 -13.79 20.05 12.07
CA PRO A 221 -14.14 20.39 13.44
C PRO A 221 -14.27 19.11 14.27
N LYS A 222 -13.75 19.10 15.49
CA LYS A 222 -14.10 18.03 16.43
C LYS A 222 -15.62 18.07 16.61
N PRO A 223 -16.32 16.92 16.59
CA PRO A 223 -17.71 16.87 17.01
C PRO A 223 -17.80 17.55 18.37
N GLN A 224 -18.63 18.59 18.47
CA GLN A 224 -18.90 19.15 19.78
C GLN A 224 -19.52 18.02 20.62
N PRO A 225 -19.13 17.89 21.90
CA PRO A 225 -19.83 16.97 22.78
C PRO A 225 -21.30 17.34 22.69
N VAL A 226 -22.13 16.39 22.25
CA VAL A 226 -23.58 16.55 22.30
C VAL A 226 -23.88 16.89 23.75
N SER A 227 -24.34 18.12 23.99
CA SER A 227 -24.83 18.52 25.30
C SER A 227 -25.99 17.58 25.59
N GLN A 228 -25.73 16.52 26.37
CA GLN A 228 -26.79 15.70 26.92
C GLN A 228 -27.69 16.67 27.67
N GLY A 229 -28.93 16.79 27.20
CA GLY A 229 -29.93 17.63 27.84
C GLY A 229 -29.95 17.34 29.33
N THR A 230 -29.99 18.39 30.12
CA THR A 230 -30.10 18.39 31.56
C THR A 230 -31.28 17.52 31.98
N VAL A 231 -31.05 16.24 32.26
CA VAL A 231 -31.97 15.44 33.05
C VAL A 231 -31.62 15.78 34.49
N THR A 232 -32.45 16.63 35.09
CA THR A 232 -32.48 16.86 36.53
C THR A 232 -32.76 15.52 37.22
N ALA A 233 -31.72 14.90 37.78
CA ALA A 233 -31.87 13.84 38.75
C ALA A 233 -30.78 14.01 39.82
N SER A 234 -31.26 14.21 41.04
CA SER A 234 -30.56 14.39 42.29
C SER A 234 -29.49 13.33 42.58
N GLY A 235 -28.33 13.80 43.00
CA GLY A 235 -27.52 13.19 44.07
C GLY A 235 -26.96 11.80 43.82
N PHE A 236 -25.78 11.72 43.22
CA PHE A 236 -24.81 10.69 43.61
C PHE A 236 -23.38 11.21 43.38
N THR A 237 -22.64 11.40 44.47
CA THR A 237 -21.23 11.75 44.47
C THR A 237 -20.40 10.55 44.01
N SER A 238 -19.77 10.65 42.84
CA SER A 238 -18.78 9.68 42.35
C SER A 238 -17.46 10.39 42.04
N LEU A 239 -16.41 9.92 42.69
CA LEU A 239 -15.05 10.42 42.66
C LEU A 239 -14.46 10.34 41.24
N ARG A 240 -14.07 11.50 40.72
CA ARG A 240 -13.50 11.68 39.38
C ARG A 240 -12.03 11.27 39.38
N ALA A 241 -11.72 10.12 38.79
CA ALA A 241 -10.35 9.68 38.53
C ALA A 241 -9.64 10.66 37.57
N ARG A 242 -8.50 11.18 38.03
CA ARG A 242 -7.66 12.19 37.34
C ARG A 242 -6.82 11.48 36.26
N SER A 243 -7.30 11.52 35.02
CA SER A 243 -6.56 11.01 33.86
C SER A 243 -5.42 11.96 33.50
N TRP A 244 -4.20 11.42 33.50
CA TRP A 244 -2.96 12.12 33.14
C TRP A 244 -2.95 12.47 31.64
N MET A 245 -3.22 13.73 31.32
CA MET A 245 -3.02 14.27 29.97
C MET A 245 -1.55 14.65 29.78
N LEU A 246 -0.80 13.86 29.02
CA LEU A 246 0.51 14.26 28.52
C LEU A 246 0.37 15.40 27.48
N PRO A 247 1.22 16.44 27.54
CA PRO A 247 1.18 17.55 26.60
C PRO A 247 1.72 17.13 25.22
N ARG A 248 0.81 16.94 24.27
CA ARG A 248 1.15 16.58 22.89
C ARG A 248 1.66 17.81 22.12
N ARG A 249 3.00 17.93 21.99
CA ARG A 249 3.74 18.91 21.17
C ARG A 249 3.10 19.06 19.77
N ARG A 250 2.34 20.14 19.57
CA ARG A 250 1.60 20.48 18.32
C ARG A 250 2.33 21.49 17.41
N GLY A 251 3.53 21.94 17.79
CA GLY A 251 4.22 23.05 17.11
C GLY A 251 4.89 22.71 15.78
N SER A 252 5.57 21.56 15.66
CA SER A 252 6.48 21.34 14.51
C SER A 252 5.78 21.03 13.19
N LEU A 253 4.56 20.47 13.22
CA LEU A 253 3.79 20.15 12.01
C LEU A 253 3.29 21.38 11.24
N ARG A 254 3.02 22.50 11.93
CA ARG A 254 2.61 23.75 11.27
C ARG A 254 3.78 24.42 10.55
N GLN A 255 5.00 24.31 11.09
CA GLN A 255 6.20 24.86 10.45
C GLN A 255 6.55 24.10 9.17
N ALA A 256 6.46 22.77 9.17
CA ALA A 256 6.75 21.96 7.97
C ALA A 256 5.82 22.28 6.78
N VAL A 257 4.54 22.57 7.05
CA VAL A 257 3.56 22.93 6.00
C VAL A 257 3.84 24.31 5.39
N HIS A 258 4.35 25.26 6.18
CA HIS A 258 4.66 26.60 5.67
C HIS A 258 5.97 26.68 4.88
N VAL A 259 6.94 25.80 5.15
CA VAL A 259 8.20 25.72 4.39
C VAL A 259 7.94 25.20 2.97
N TRP A 260 7.01 24.25 2.81
CA TRP A 260 6.64 23.71 1.51
C TRP A 260 5.96 24.74 0.58
N ASP A 261 5.22 25.68 1.16
CA ASP A 261 4.51 26.73 0.40
C ASP A 261 5.42 27.87 -0.07
N ARG A 262 6.65 27.98 0.48
CA ARG A 262 7.65 29.01 0.12
C ARG A 262 8.60 28.61 -1.02
N LEU A 263 8.71 27.33 -1.36
CA LEU A 263 9.51 26.92 -2.51
C LEU A 263 8.76 27.29 -3.81
N GLU A 264 9.43 28.06 -4.67
CA GLU A 264 9.04 28.63 -5.98
C GLU A 264 8.52 27.63 -7.05
N LEU A 265 7.87 26.54 -6.66
CA LEU A 265 7.22 25.57 -7.54
C LEU A 265 5.92 26.09 -8.16
N ARG A 266 5.50 27.33 -7.87
CA ARG A 266 4.22 27.89 -8.33
C ARG A 266 4.10 27.98 -9.85
N LYS A 267 5.20 28.27 -10.57
CA LYS A 267 5.19 28.41 -12.04
C LYS A 267 5.18 27.05 -12.76
N ALA A 268 5.92 26.06 -12.27
CA ALA A 268 5.86 24.68 -12.78
C ALA A 268 4.53 23.98 -12.42
N ALA A 269 3.97 24.29 -11.24
CA ALA A 269 2.68 23.74 -10.79
C ALA A 269 1.49 24.27 -11.60
N GLY A 270 1.59 25.42 -12.28
CA GLY A 270 0.50 25.96 -13.11
C GLY A 270 0.15 25.05 -14.28
N ARG A 271 1.15 24.73 -15.13
CA ARG A 271 0.96 23.83 -16.28
C ARG A 271 0.57 22.42 -15.86
N PHE A 272 1.17 21.92 -14.78
CA PHE A 272 0.81 20.60 -14.24
C PHE A 272 -0.61 20.58 -13.66
N ARG A 273 -1.06 21.67 -13.01
CA ARG A 273 -2.44 21.78 -12.52
C ARG A 273 -3.45 21.80 -13.64
N ASP A 274 -3.16 22.40 -14.79
CA ASP A 274 -4.09 22.42 -15.93
C ASP A 274 -4.22 21.04 -16.60
N VAL A 275 -3.10 20.36 -16.84
CA VAL A 275 -3.11 18.97 -17.32
C VAL A 275 -3.82 18.06 -16.32
N GLN A 276 -3.51 18.22 -15.03
CA GLN A 276 -4.16 17.49 -13.95
C GLN A 276 -5.65 17.86 -13.82
N ARG A 277 -6.07 19.09 -14.12
CA ARG A 277 -7.47 19.53 -14.11
C ARG A 277 -8.25 18.90 -15.26
N ARG A 278 -7.66 18.83 -16.45
CA ARG A 278 -8.24 18.15 -17.62
C ARG A 278 -8.38 16.64 -17.38
N LEU A 279 -7.32 15.99 -16.87
CA LEU A 279 -7.35 14.59 -16.45
C LEU A 279 -8.34 14.33 -15.29
N ARG A 280 -8.47 15.27 -14.35
CA ARG A 280 -9.46 15.18 -13.26
C ARG A 280 -10.89 15.36 -13.75
N ALA A 281 -11.12 16.23 -14.73
CA ALA A 281 -12.44 16.45 -15.31
C ALA A 281 -12.89 15.26 -16.16
N SER A 282 -11.95 14.53 -16.78
CA SER A 282 -12.24 13.32 -17.55
C SER A 282 -12.42 12.06 -16.70
N ILE A 283 -12.16 12.10 -15.38
CA ILE A 283 -12.27 10.92 -14.50
C ILE A 283 -13.00 11.28 -13.18
N PRO A 284 -14.33 11.46 -13.21
CA PRO A 284 -15.10 11.86 -12.02
C PRO A 284 -15.05 10.84 -10.87
N ALA A 285 -14.91 9.54 -11.18
CA ALA A 285 -14.96 8.48 -10.18
C ALA A 285 -13.64 8.29 -9.39
N ALA A 286 -12.47 8.57 -9.96
CA ALA A 286 -11.19 8.12 -9.38
C ALA A 286 -10.81 8.78 -8.05
N ARG A 287 -11.37 9.95 -7.73
CA ARG A 287 -11.01 10.68 -6.52
C ARG A 287 -11.54 10.01 -5.26
N GLU A 288 -12.79 9.54 -5.27
CA GLU A 288 -13.37 8.85 -4.11
C GLU A 288 -12.70 7.49 -3.91
N HIS A 289 -12.41 6.78 -5.01
CA HIS A 289 -11.72 5.50 -4.98
C HIS A 289 -10.32 5.55 -4.34
N VAL A 290 -9.55 6.62 -4.54
CA VAL A 290 -8.24 6.75 -3.86
C VAL A 290 -8.43 6.88 -2.35
N TYR A 291 -9.38 7.69 -1.87
CA TYR A 291 -9.61 7.80 -0.42
C TYR A 291 -10.19 6.53 0.18
N ALA A 292 -11.07 5.84 -0.55
CA ALA A 292 -11.56 4.50 -0.21
C ALA A 292 -10.41 3.51 -0.07
N TYR A 293 -9.48 3.54 -1.03
CA TYR A 293 -8.35 2.63 -1.12
C TYR A 293 -7.34 2.82 0.02
N VAL A 294 -6.96 4.06 0.36
CA VAL A 294 -6.15 4.32 1.58
C VAL A 294 -6.96 4.21 2.89
N GLY A 295 -8.20 3.72 2.84
CA GLY A 295 -9.04 3.51 4.01
C GLY A 295 -9.40 4.81 4.75
N LEU A 296 -9.34 5.96 4.07
CA LEU A 296 -9.55 7.29 4.66
C LEU A 296 -11.01 7.77 4.56
N GLU A 297 -11.93 6.91 4.16
CA GLU A 297 -13.36 7.17 4.25
C GLU A 297 -13.76 7.39 5.71
N ARG A 298 -14.60 8.41 5.95
CA ARG A 298 -15.28 8.52 7.23
C ARG A 298 -16.33 7.40 7.29
N PRO A 299 -16.56 6.75 8.44
CA PRO A 299 -17.77 5.96 8.61
C PRO A 299 -18.98 6.86 8.30
N PRO A 300 -20.00 6.35 7.59
CA PRO A 300 -21.20 7.12 7.30
C PRO A 300 -21.79 7.61 8.62
N SER A 301 -21.83 8.93 8.78
CA SER A 301 -22.45 9.57 9.93
C SER A 301 -23.95 9.44 9.78
N GLY A 302 -24.54 8.38 10.33
CA GLY A 302 -25.99 8.34 10.53
C GLY A 302 -26.73 7.02 10.27
N GLU A 303 -26.09 5.87 10.13
CA GLU A 303 -26.86 4.62 10.24
C GLU A 303 -27.10 4.30 11.73
N PRO A 304 -28.35 4.40 12.24
CA PRO A 304 -28.66 3.89 13.56
C PRO A 304 -28.35 2.40 13.59
N GLN A 305 -27.52 2.02 14.55
CA GLN A 305 -27.22 0.63 14.86
C GLN A 305 -28.57 -0.03 15.21
N GLN A 306 -29.15 -0.78 14.28
CA GLN A 306 -30.33 -1.58 14.57
C GLN A 306 -29.92 -2.60 15.63
N THR A 307 -30.25 -2.29 16.88
CA THR A 307 -30.23 -3.24 17.99
C THR A 307 -31.30 -4.29 17.67
N GLY A 308 -30.87 -5.39 17.07
CA GLY A 308 -31.70 -6.57 16.90
C GLY A 308 -32.07 -7.12 18.28
N ALA A 309 -33.22 -6.70 18.79
CA ALA A 309 -33.90 -7.39 19.86
C ALA A 309 -34.33 -8.75 19.30
N LYS A 310 -33.65 -9.82 19.73
CA LYS A 310 -34.16 -11.17 19.57
C LYS A 310 -35.40 -11.31 20.45
N THR A 311 -36.57 -11.29 19.84
CA THR A 311 -37.78 -11.86 20.44
C THR A 311 -37.60 -13.36 20.48
N GLU A 312 -37.41 -13.91 21.67
CA GLU A 312 -37.69 -15.31 21.98
C GLU A 312 -39.19 -15.53 21.74
N SER A 313 -39.55 -16.32 20.74
CA SER A 313 -40.87 -16.92 20.62
C SER A 313 -40.75 -18.39 20.92
N SER A 314 -41.29 -18.78 22.07
CA SER A 314 -41.66 -20.15 22.42
C SER A 314 -42.48 -20.77 21.28
N PHE A 315 -42.05 -21.94 20.80
CA PHE A 315 -42.86 -23.12 20.48
C PHE A 315 -41.92 -24.32 20.33
#